data_AF-A0A1G1G6I8-F1
#
_entry.id   AF-A0A1G1G6I8-F1
#
_cell.length_a   1.000
_cell.length_b   1.000
_cell.length_c   1.000
_cell.angle_alpha   90.00
_cell.angle_beta   90.00
_cell.angle_gamma   90.00
#
_symmetry.space_group_name_H-M   'P 1'
#
loop_
_entity.id
_entity.type
_entity.pdbx_description
1 polymer ?
#
loop_
_entity_poly.entity_id
_entity_poly.type
_entity_poly.pdbx_seq_one_letter_code
_entity_poly.pdbx_strand_id
1 'polypeptide(L)' 'MKTLDPSEVEKRLKAWADITMLSLELKRAAMRKRHPESREDEINELVRKELSILKSEQDER' A
#
# COMPACT_ATOMS: atom_id res chain seq x y z
N MET A 1 29.96 0.33 9.69
CA MET A 1 28.53 0.65 9.47
C MET A 1 28.02 1.27 10.77
N LYS A 2 27.56 2.53 10.78
CA LYS A 2 26.96 3.10 12.00
C LYS A 2 25.59 2.46 12.20
N THR A 3 25.41 1.73 13.29
CA THR A 3 24.12 1.16 13.69
C THR A 3 23.19 2.29 14.10
N LEU A 4 21.95 2.26 13.61
CA LEU A 4 20.91 3.20 14.02
C LEU A 4 20.51 2.89 15.46
N ASP A 5 20.19 3.95 16.20
CA ASP A 5 19.58 3.82 17.52
C ASP A 5 18.22 3.08 17.40
N PRO A 6 17.90 2.12 18.28
CA PRO A 6 16.63 1.39 18.22
C PRO A 6 15.39 2.29 18.20
N SER A 7 15.40 3.43 18.91
CA SER A 7 14.26 4.36 18.91
C SER A 7 14.08 5.06 17.55
N GLU A 8 15.18 5.32 16.85
CA GLU A 8 15.16 5.89 15.51
C GLU A 8 14.66 4.87 14.48
N VAL A 9 15.04 3.60 14.64
CA VAL A 9 14.48 2.50 13.83
C VAL A 9 12.98 2.39 14.04
N GLU A 10 12.51 2.41 15.28
CA GLU A 10 11.08 2.32 15.60
C GLU A 10 10.27 3.49 15.00
N LYS A 11 10.78 4.72 15.11
CA LYS A 11 10.15 5.90 14.49
C LYS A 11 10.00 5.75 12.99
N ARG A 12 11.04 5.27 12.30
CA ARG A 12 11.02 5.07 10.86
C ARG A 12 10.04 3.97 10.45
N LEU A 13 10.00 2.87 11.20
CA LEU A 13 9.04 1.79 10.94
C LEU A 13 7.59 2.27 11.10
N LYS A 14 7.30 3.07 12.14
CA LYS A 14 5.98 3.69 12.34
C LYS A 14 5.62 4.63 11.19
N ALA A 15 6.50 5.56 10.84
CA ALA A 15 6.27 6.48 9.73
C ALA A 15 6.06 5.74 8.40
N TRP A 16 6.82 4.66 8.16
CA TRP A 16 6.65 3.83 6.97
C TRP A 16 5.31 3.09 6.94
N ALA A 17 4.88 2.55 8.09
CA ALA A 17 3.57 1.92 8.22
C ALA A 17 2.44 2.93 7.95
N ASP A 18 2.52 4.14 8.52
CA ASP A 18 1.53 5.19 8.33
C ASP A 18 1.42 5.61 6.86
N ILE A 19 2.56 5.85 6.20
CA ILE A 19 2.59 6.18 4.76
C ILE A 19 2.02 5.05 3.91
N THR A 20 2.32 3.80 4.26
CA THR A 20 1.81 2.62 3.56
C THR A 20 0.29 2.52 3.69
N MET A 21 -0.25 2.70 4.90
CA MET A 21 -1.70 2.70 5.14
C MET A 21 -2.39 3.82 4.35
N LEU A 22 -1.87 5.05 4.42
CA LEU A 22 -2.43 6.19 3.70
C LEU A 22 -2.43 5.97 2.17
N SER A 23 -1.35 5.37 1.64
CA SER A 23 -1.26 5.02 0.22
C SER A 23 -2.31 3.98 -0.19
N LEU A 24 -2.57 2.98 0.65
CA LEU A 24 -3.62 1.99 0.43
C LEU A 24 -5.02 2.60 0.48
N GLU A 25 -5.27 3.51 1.42
CA GLU A 25 -6.55 4.23 1.51
C GLU A 25 -6.82 5.11 0.29
N LEU A 26 -5.80 5.83 -0.20
CA LEU A 26 -5.90 6.60 -1.43
C LEU A 26 -6.21 5.70 -2.64
N LYS A 27 -5.55 4.54 -2.75
CA LYS A 27 -5.85 3.55 -3.78
C LYS A 27 -7.29 3.03 -3.71
N ARG A 28 -7.78 2.69 -2.50
CA ARG A 28 -9.19 2.31 -2.28
C ARG A 28 -10.15 3.42 -2.69
N ALA A 29 -9.88 4.66 -2.30
CA ALA A 29 -10.70 5.81 -2.67
C ALA A 29 -10.74 6.02 -4.20
N ALA A 30 -9.60 5.89 -4.87
CA ALA A 30 -9.53 5.94 -6.32
C ALA A 30 -10.30 4.80 -7.00
N MET A 31 -10.29 3.59 -6.42
CA MET A 31 -11.09 2.47 -6.90
C MET A 31 -12.59 2.71 -6.72
N ARG A 32 -13.04 3.19 -5.55
CA ARG A 32 -14.45 3.52 -5.30
C ARG A 32 -14.97 4.57 -6.27
N LYS A 33 -14.11 5.54 -6.64
CA LYS A 33 -14.47 6.54 -7.66
C LYS A 33 -14.60 5.95 -9.06
N ARG A 34 -13.76 4.96 -9.42
CA ARG A 34 -13.80 4.27 -10.72
C ARG A 34 -14.94 3.26 -10.83
N HIS A 35 -15.32 2.63 -9.71
CA HIS A 35 -16.31 1.57 -9.61
C HIS A 35 -17.32 1.89 -8.49
N PRO A 36 -18.18 2.91 -8.65
CA PRO A 36 -19.12 3.33 -7.61
C PRO A 36 -20.18 2.26 -7.26
N GLU A 37 -20.44 1.32 -8.15
CA GLU A 37 -21.35 0.20 -7.98
C GLU A 37 -20.76 -0.96 -7.17
N SER A 38 -19.43 -1.01 -7.04
CA SER A 38 -18.75 -2.11 -6.38
C SER A 38 -18.85 -2.04 -4.86
N ARG A 39 -18.93 -3.22 -4.24
CA ARG A 39 -18.91 -3.37 -2.79
C ARG A 39 -17.48 -3.27 -2.25
N GLU A 40 -17.36 -3.02 -0.95
CA GLU A 40 -16.06 -2.78 -0.32
C GLU A 40 -15.10 -3.98 -0.42
N ASP A 41 -15.61 -5.21 -0.38
CA ASP A 41 -14.84 -6.43 -0.59
C ASP A 41 -14.32 -6.55 -2.03
N GLU A 42 -15.15 -6.21 -3.02
CA GLU A 42 -14.75 -6.15 -4.43
C GLU A 42 -13.68 -5.08 -4.67
N ILE A 43 -13.84 -3.89 -4.07
CA ILE A 43 -12.83 -2.82 -4.12
C ILE A 43 -11.50 -3.30 -3.52
N ASN A 44 -11.53 -3.98 -2.38
CA ASN A 44 -10.33 -4.53 -1.75
C ASN A 44 -9.64 -5.57 -2.65
N GLU A 45 -10.41 -6.41 -3.33
CA GLU A 45 -9.88 -7.39 -4.27
C GLU A 45 -9.26 -6.72 -5.52
N LEU A 46 -9.89 -5.69 -6.06
CA LEU A 46 -9.33 -4.90 -7.16
C LEU A 46 -8.00 -4.24 -6.77
N VAL A 47 -7.91 -3.67 -5.57
CA VAL A 47 -6.65 -3.09 -5.07
C VAL A 47 -5.56 -4.16 -4.94
N ARG A 48 -5.89 -5.36 -4.41
CA ARG A 48 -4.93 -6.47 -4.32
C ARG A 48 -4.43 -6.92 -5.68
N LYS A 49 -5.32 -7.04 -6.67
CA LYS A 49 -4.94 -7.43 -8.05
C LYS A 49 -4.01 -6.41 -8.68
N GLU A 50 -4.31 -5.11 -8.59
CA GLU A 50 -3.39 -4.06 -9.09
C GLU A 50 -2.00 -4.16 -8.43
N LEU A 51 -1.94 -4.36 -7.11
CA LEU A 51 -0.66 -4.48 -6.41
C LEU A 51 0.12 -5.74 -6.78
N SER A 52 -0.58 -6.86 -7.02
CA SER A 52 0.06 -8.11 -7.46
C SER A 52 0.69 -7.97 -8.85
N ILE A 53 0.02 -7.28 -9.78
CA ILE A 53 0.53 -7.06 -11.13
C ILE A 53 1.80 -6.21 -11.09
N LEU A 54 1.79 -5.12 -10.33
CA LEU A 54 2.97 -4.26 -10.17
C LEU A 54 4.18 -5.01 -9.62
N LYS A 55 3.96 -5.97 -8.71
CA LYS A 55 5.04 -6.81 -8.19
C LYS A 55 5.63 -7.72 -9.28
N SER A 56 4.78 -8.38 -10.06
CA SER A 56 5.23 -9.24 -11.16
C SER A 56 6.01 -8.45 -12.23
N GLU A 57 5.55 -7.25 -12.59
CA GLU A 57 6.24 -6.38 -13.56
C GLU A 57 7.58 -5.83 -13.04
N GLN A 58 7.75 -5.74 -11.72
CA GLN A 58 9.01 -5.32 -11.09
C GLN A 58 10.02 -6.48 -11.04
N ASP A 59 9.56 -7.71 -10.81
CA ASP A 59 10.42 -8.90 -10.75
C ASP A 59 10.94 -9.34 -12.13
N GLU A 60 10.29 -8.90 -13.22
CA GLU A 60 10.70 -9.15 -14.62
C GLU A 60 11.73 -8.15 -15.17
N ARG A 61 12.10 -7.11 -14.41
CA ARG A 61 13.05 -6.05 -14.80
C ARG A 61 14.40 -6.16 -14.10
#